data_AF-A0A5C6EYF9-F1
#
_entry.id   AF-A0A5C6EYF9-F1
#
_cell.length_a   1.000
_cell.length_b   1.000
_cell.length_c   1.000
_cell.angle_alpha   90.00
_cell.angle_beta   90.00
_cell.angle_gamma   90.00
#
_symmetry.space_group_name_H-M   'P 1'
#
loop_
_entity.id
_entity.type
_entity.pdbx_description
1 polymer ?
#
loop_
_entity_poly.entity_id
_entity_poly.type
_entity_poly.pdbx_seq_one_letter_code
_entity_poly.pdbx_strand_id
1 'polypeptide(L)'
;MVGLKRTARKVSKYFMRDNLILTAGAGLGFCSSLAVTNKLENSLTMGIGVTLVTAGSFCVVYPFKRLISTAGTHHKISLLMIIISVFVAIFGFFAQAFVPTITANIKAYIDLITTNCIVLAVISEGLTIDFWEAQKKILKACLGYSIALILLAFLREPLGFGTVMGFPVLSNTFPKVVLMVTPVGGFFALAAFRLLLRPFLLKTGIVYPEVSSCECASTANCEIPLVRSRPKRGISRASLVALGLGICLFLSLAVNIKTIPSLHQQFIILLPVLLNALFFDGIVLSKLLGLCPLINKSRQIDAAWKMGIAVIIVTTLSTALNWIVYQHILVRCSDFLSRYSPIPLRLENIFYLTVFIVTIAVFVQILSVLLRKFAKNIYEQMGQFLELITVNCIVLASATFTIPTGAKFLVTTVTAFGYGLHWMMVVVWLALLRRQRLFVPTTAWDEDTIAILLLGMMAAIFTGIGMIHIF
;
A
#
# COMPACT_ATOMS: atom_id res chain seq x y z
N MET A 1 36.33 16.65 20.02
CA MET A 1 35.97 15.80 18.84
C MET A 1 35.58 14.35 19.18
N VAL A 2 36.12 13.71 20.24
CA VAL A 2 35.81 12.30 20.58
C VAL A 2 34.37 12.10 21.11
N GLY A 3 33.86 13.02 21.94
CA GLY A 3 32.48 12.99 22.43
C GLY A 3 31.45 13.11 21.30
N LEU A 4 31.67 14.03 20.35
CA LEU A 4 30.79 14.23 19.19
C LEU A 4 30.76 13.00 18.27
N LYS A 5 31.91 12.36 18.02
CA LYS A 5 31.98 11.10 17.25
C LYS A 5 31.26 9.93 17.96
N ARG A 6 31.29 9.89 19.30
CA ARG A 6 30.63 8.84 20.10
C ARG A 6 29.11 9.05 20.18
N THR A 7 28.67 10.30 20.32
CA THR A 7 27.25 10.70 20.24
C THR A 7 26.72 10.48 18.83
N ALA A 8 27.44 10.88 17.79
CA ALA A 8 27.07 10.62 16.40
C ALA A 8 26.99 9.11 16.08
N ARG A 9 27.91 8.29 16.62
CA ARG A 9 27.83 6.82 16.48
C ARG A 9 26.65 6.21 17.24
N LYS A 10 26.35 6.68 18.45
CA LYS A 10 25.16 6.24 19.20
C LYS A 10 23.88 6.65 18.49
N VAL A 11 23.76 7.92 18.11
CA VAL A 11 22.62 8.45 17.36
C VAL A 11 22.44 7.69 16.04
N SER A 12 23.51 7.50 15.24
CA SER A 12 23.47 6.71 14.01
C SER A 12 23.06 5.25 14.23
N LYS A 13 23.58 4.60 15.28
CA LYS A 13 23.24 3.19 15.59
C LYS A 13 21.79 3.03 16.06
N TYR A 14 21.27 3.97 16.85
CA TYR A 14 19.86 4.00 17.25
C TYR A 14 18.94 4.34 16.07
N PHE A 15 19.36 5.29 15.24
CA PHE A 15 18.63 5.73 14.06
C PHE A 15 18.50 4.64 12.99
N MET A 16 19.53 3.81 12.83
CA MET A 16 19.50 2.63 11.95
C MET A 16 18.65 1.48 12.54
N ARG A 17 18.49 1.42 13.86
CA ARG A 17 17.73 0.36 14.55
C ARG A 17 16.22 0.61 14.51
N ASP A 18 15.81 1.86 14.70
CA ASP A 18 14.40 2.27 14.71
C ASP A 18 13.86 2.58 13.29
N ASN A 19 14.68 2.34 12.26
CA ASN A 19 14.34 2.65 10.89
C ASN A 19 13.47 1.54 10.29
N LEU A 20 12.14 1.68 10.39
CA LEU A 20 11.17 0.65 9.97
C LEU A 20 11.36 0.17 8.52
N ILE A 21 11.89 1.00 7.61
CA ILE A 21 12.21 0.58 6.23
C ILE A 21 13.34 -0.45 6.21
N LEU A 22 14.34 -0.31 7.09
CA LEU A 22 15.56 -1.10 7.12
C LEU A 22 15.45 -2.32 8.03
N THR A 23 14.78 -2.19 9.17
CA THR A 23 14.72 -3.22 10.21
C THR A 23 13.43 -4.02 10.26
N ALA A 24 12.32 -3.52 9.69
CA ALA A 24 11.07 -4.27 9.73
C ALA A 24 10.97 -5.30 8.59
N GLY A 25 11.03 -6.58 8.93
CA GLY A 25 10.62 -7.71 8.07
C GLY A 25 9.10 -7.78 7.80
N ALA A 26 8.37 -6.67 7.99
CA ALA A 26 6.93 -6.57 7.76
C ALA A 26 6.57 -5.65 6.57
N GLY A 27 7.57 -4.97 5.99
CA GLY A 27 7.40 -4.12 4.81
C GLY A 27 6.52 -2.88 5.00
N LEU A 28 6.58 -2.27 6.18
CA LEU A 28 5.83 -1.06 6.49
C LEU A 28 6.38 0.15 5.70
N GLY A 29 5.50 0.86 5.00
CA GLY A 29 5.84 2.12 4.30
C GLY A 29 6.51 1.95 2.93
N PHE A 30 6.56 0.74 2.36
CA PHE A 30 7.17 0.55 1.04
C PHE A 30 6.43 1.25 -0.09
N CYS A 31 5.09 1.28 -0.06
CA CYS A 31 4.28 1.92 -1.11
C CYS A 31 4.67 3.39 -1.31
N SER A 32 4.72 4.17 -0.23
CA SER A 32 5.10 5.57 -0.27
C SER A 32 6.59 5.77 -0.56
N SER A 33 7.46 4.89 -0.06
CA SER A 33 8.90 5.00 -0.32
C SER A 33 9.28 4.78 -1.78
N LEU A 34 8.65 3.82 -2.46
CA LEU A 34 8.96 3.50 -3.85
C LEU A 34 8.40 4.57 -4.79
N ALA A 35 7.24 5.11 -4.47
CA ALA A 35 6.54 6.06 -5.32
C ALA A 35 7.19 7.46 -5.34
N VAL A 36 7.70 7.93 -4.19
CA VAL A 36 8.13 9.33 -4.03
C VAL A 36 9.64 9.52 -4.24
N THR A 37 10.42 8.43 -4.29
CA THR A 37 11.89 8.46 -4.43
C THR A 37 12.39 8.70 -5.86
N ASN A 38 11.54 9.14 -6.78
CA ASN A 38 11.96 9.50 -8.14
C ASN A 38 12.80 10.80 -8.15
N LYS A 39 12.44 11.77 -7.30
CA LYS A 39 13.16 13.04 -7.11
C LYS A 39 13.41 13.28 -5.62
N LEU A 40 14.55 13.88 -5.30
CA LEU A 40 14.96 14.20 -3.94
C LEU A 40 14.04 15.24 -3.30
N GLU A 41 13.61 16.26 -4.06
CA GLU A 41 12.66 17.28 -3.60
C GLU A 41 11.36 16.66 -3.12
N ASN A 42 10.77 15.76 -3.91
CA ASN A 42 9.54 15.06 -3.56
C ASN A 42 9.71 14.24 -2.26
N SER A 43 10.84 13.56 -2.13
CA SER A 43 11.16 12.73 -0.95
C SER A 43 11.32 13.57 0.31
N LEU A 44 11.91 14.76 0.19
CA LEU A 44 12.05 15.70 1.28
C LEU A 44 10.69 16.22 1.73
N THR A 45 9.82 16.65 0.80
CA THR A 45 8.47 17.12 1.11
C THR A 45 7.64 16.03 1.80
N MET A 46 7.73 14.78 1.33
CA MET A 46 7.03 13.65 1.94
C MET A 46 7.57 13.30 3.33
N GLY A 47 8.89 13.31 3.53
CA GLY A 47 9.49 13.07 4.85
C GLY A 47 9.09 14.11 5.89
N ILE A 48 9.12 15.39 5.52
CA ILE A 48 8.65 16.50 6.36
C ILE A 48 7.16 16.34 6.66
N GLY A 49 6.35 16.06 5.64
CA GLY A 49 4.92 15.86 5.78
C GLY A 49 4.56 14.72 6.74
N VAL A 50 5.18 13.55 6.56
CA VAL A 50 4.98 12.40 7.45
C VAL A 50 5.38 12.75 8.90
N THR A 51 6.51 13.43 9.10
CA THR A 51 6.97 13.79 10.45
C THR A 51 6.01 14.75 11.13
N LEU A 52 5.60 15.83 10.45
CA LEU A 52 4.68 16.84 11.00
C LEU A 52 3.27 16.29 11.23
N VAL A 53 2.72 15.54 10.27
CA VAL A 53 1.38 14.94 10.39
C VAL A 53 1.36 13.93 11.54
N THR A 54 2.37 13.06 11.65
CA THR A 54 2.39 12.03 12.71
C THR A 54 2.56 12.66 14.09
N ALA A 55 3.48 13.61 14.24
CA ALA A 55 3.70 14.30 15.50
C ALA A 55 2.48 15.15 15.92
N GLY A 56 1.86 15.86 14.96
CA GLY A 56 0.69 16.71 15.20
C GLY A 56 -0.57 15.92 15.51
N SER A 57 -0.85 14.87 14.73
CA SER A 57 -2.00 14.00 14.97
C SER A 57 -1.88 13.27 16.31
N PHE A 58 -0.68 12.81 16.70
CA PHE A 58 -0.49 12.15 18.00
C PHE A 58 -0.88 13.05 19.20
N CYS A 59 -0.58 14.35 19.14
CA CYS A 59 -0.98 15.30 20.18
C CYS A 59 -2.50 15.33 20.39
N VAL A 60 -3.28 15.19 19.32
CA VAL A 60 -4.75 15.16 19.39
C VAL A 60 -5.27 13.78 19.75
N VAL A 61 -4.63 12.70 19.31
CA VAL A 61 -5.07 11.33 19.61
C VAL A 61 -4.81 10.96 21.08
N TYR A 62 -3.71 11.43 21.67
CA TYR A 62 -3.30 11.08 23.04
C TYR A 62 -4.36 11.31 24.14
N PRO A 63 -5.06 12.46 24.22
CA PRO A 63 -6.12 12.63 25.23
C PRO A 63 -7.26 11.60 25.08
N PHE A 64 -7.52 11.13 23.85
CA PHE A 64 -8.52 10.09 23.59
C PHE A 64 -7.98 8.67 23.76
N LYS A 65 -6.74 8.48 24.24
CA LYS A 65 -6.11 7.16 24.45
C LYS A 65 -6.99 6.19 25.24
N ARG A 66 -7.68 6.65 26.29
CA ARG A 66 -8.59 5.80 27.07
C ARG A 66 -9.77 5.29 26.22
N LEU A 67 -10.45 6.21 25.51
CA LEU A 67 -11.56 5.85 24.63
C LEU A 67 -11.12 4.87 23.53
N ILE A 68 -9.96 5.13 22.93
CA ILE A 68 -9.40 4.33 21.84
C ILE A 68 -8.98 2.93 22.32
N SER A 69 -8.36 2.84 23.50
CA SER A 69 -7.95 1.56 24.07
C SER A 69 -9.14 0.71 24.51
N THR A 70 -10.26 1.33 24.90
CA THR A 70 -11.50 0.63 25.26
C THR A 70 -12.27 0.14 24.02
N ALA A 71 -12.09 0.74 22.85
CA ALA A 71 -12.86 0.47 21.63
C ALA A 71 -12.57 -0.89 20.94
N GLY A 72 -11.73 -1.75 21.52
CA GLY A 72 -11.29 -3.00 20.90
C GLY A 72 -10.33 -2.79 19.72
N THR A 73 -9.62 -3.83 19.30
CA THR A 73 -8.59 -3.72 18.25
C THR A 73 -9.16 -3.21 16.94
N HIS A 74 -10.34 -3.69 16.54
CA HIS A 74 -10.94 -3.46 15.22
C HIS A 74 -11.37 -2.02 14.91
N HIS A 75 -11.86 -1.29 15.91
CA HIS A 75 -12.35 0.08 15.71
C HIS A 75 -11.24 1.12 15.84
N LYS A 76 -10.14 0.75 16.52
CA LYS A 76 -8.99 1.62 16.77
C LYS A 76 -8.38 2.15 15.47
N ILE A 77 -8.15 1.27 14.50
CA ILE A 77 -7.46 1.59 13.25
C ILE A 77 -8.28 2.58 12.40
N SER A 78 -9.59 2.38 12.32
CA SER A 78 -10.50 3.26 11.57
C SER A 78 -10.54 4.67 12.16
N LEU A 79 -10.69 4.78 13.48
CA LEU A 79 -10.73 6.09 14.16
C LEU A 79 -9.41 6.86 14.01
N LEU A 80 -8.27 6.16 14.10
CA LEU A 80 -6.96 6.74 13.85
C LEU A 80 -6.84 7.31 12.43
N MET A 81 -7.27 6.58 11.41
CA MET A 81 -7.22 7.06 10.02
C MET A 81 -8.03 8.32 9.79
N ILE A 82 -9.22 8.43 10.41
CA ILE A 82 -10.06 9.63 10.30
C ILE A 82 -9.36 10.84 10.93
N ILE A 83 -8.74 10.69 12.10
CA ILE A 83 -8.02 11.79 12.75
C ILE A 83 -6.80 12.18 11.90
N ILE A 84 -6.03 11.21 11.42
CA ILE A 84 -4.85 11.45 10.58
C ILE A 84 -5.23 12.15 9.27
N SER A 85 -6.35 11.79 8.63
CA SER A 85 -6.77 12.40 7.36
C SER A 85 -7.05 13.89 7.45
N VAL A 86 -7.60 14.35 8.58
CA VAL A 86 -7.78 15.79 8.84
C VAL A 86 -6.43 16.50 8.89
N PHE A 87 -5.44 15.93 9.58
CA PHE A 87 -4.09 16.51 9.64
C PHE A 87 -3.35 16.47 8.29
N VAL A 88 -3.54 15.42 7.50
CA VAL A 88 -2.98 15.34 6.14
C VAL A 88 -3.60 16.41 5.23
N ALA A 89 -4.91 16.65 5.34
CA ALA A 89 -5.56 17.71 4.58
C ALA A 89 -4.97 19.10 4.94
N ILE A 90 -4.79 19.39 6.23
CA ILE A 90 -4.14 20.62 6.70
C ILE A 90 -2.72 20.74 6.12
N PHE A 91 -1.92 19.67 6.16
CA PHE A 91 -0.59 19.67 5.57
C PHE A 91 -0.64 19.88 4.04
N GLY A 92 -1.59 19.28 3.34
CA GLY A 92 -1.78 19.46 1.90
C GLY A 92 -2.00 20.93 1.53
N PHE A 93 -2.82 21.65 2.31
CA PHE A 93 -3.00 23.09 2.12
C PHE A 93 -1.73 23.90 2.39
N PHE A 94 -1.03 23.57 3.46
CA PHE A 94 0.25 24.21 3.77
C PHE A 94 1.26 23.97 2.63
N ALA A 95 1.40 22.75 2.15
CA ALA A 95 2.28 22.41 1.04
C ALA A 95 1.91 23.17 -0.25
N GLN A 96 0.61 23.29 -0.55
CA GLN A 96 0.13 24.03 -1.72
C GLN A 96 0.40 25.55 -1.62
N ALA A 97 0.35 26.11 -0.41
CA ALA A 97 0.63 27.52 -0.16
C ALA A 97 2.12 27.86 -0.29
N PHE A 98 3.02 27.01 0.22
CA PHE A 98 4.46 27.27 0.20
C PHE A 98 5.16 26.78 -1.08
N VAL A 99 4.73 25.66 -1.63
CA VAL A 99 5.42 24.99 -2.75
C VAL A 99 4.40 24.42 -3.76
N PRO A 100 3.71 25.27 -4.52
CA PRO A 100 2.63 24.84 -5.42
C PRO A 100 3.13 23.95 -6.57
N THR A 101 4.33 24.21 -7.09
CA THR A 101 4.94 23.45 -8.20
C THR A 101 5.23 22.00 -7.83
N ILE A 102 5.78 21.75 -6.63
CA ILE A 102 6.06 20.39 -6.15
C ILE A 102 4.73 19.72 -5.76
N THR A 103 3.86 20.42 -5.03
CA THR A 103 2.58 19.89 -4.56
C THR A 103 1.70 19.41 -5.71
N ALA A 104 1.67 20.12 -6.85
CA ALA A 104 0.92 19.68 -8.02
C ALA A 104 1.35 18.29 -8.54
N ASN A 105 2.65 17.97 -8.47
CA ASN A 105 3.21 16.70 -8.96
C ASN A 105 3.01 15.53 -7.98
N ILE A 106 2.93 15.80 -6.68
CA ILE A 106 2.81 14.77 -5.64
C ILE A 106 1.51 14.81 -4.85
N LYS A 107 0.50 15.60 -5.28
CA LYS A 107 -0.79 15.74 -4.57
C LYS A 107 -1.41 14.39 -4.24
N ALA A 108 -1.46 13.48 -5.22
CA ALA A 108 -1.98 12.13 -5.03
C ALA A 108 -1.19 11.30 -4.01
N TYR A 109 0.11 11.57 -3.83
CA TYR A 109 0.97 10.88 -2.87
C TYR A 109 0.94 11.52 -1.48
N ILE A 110 0.68 12.83 -1.37
CA ILE A 110 0.41 13.51 -0.10
C ILE A 110 -0.84 12.91 0.55
N ASP A 111 -1.90 12.68 -0.23
CA ASP A 111 -3.12 12.02 0.24
C ASP A 111 -2.83 10.61 0.80
N LEU A 112 -1.82 9.93 0.27
CA LEU A 112 -1.37 8.61 0.72
C LEU A 112 -0.65 8.61 2.08
N ILE A 113 -0.28 9.78 2.63
CA ILE A 113 0.22 9.87 4.01
C ILE A 113 -0.79 9.29 4.99
N THR A 114 -2.09 9.46 4.72
CA THR A 114 -3.20 8.94 5.54
C THR A 114 -3.16 7.43 5.72
N THR A 115 -2.77 6.70 4.67
CA THR A 115 -2.71 5.23 4.67
C THR A 115 -1.28 4.71 4.80
N ASN A 116 -0.33 5.58 5.14
CA ASN A 116 1.04 5.15 5.35
C ASN A 116 1.11 4.29 6.61
N CYS A 117 1.49 3.02 6.43
CA CYS A 117 1.54 2.05 7.53
C CYS A 117 2.52 2.45 8.64
N ILE A 118 3.53 3.28 8.36
CA ILE A 118 4.45 3.80 9.37
C ILE A 118 3.74 4.75 10.33
N VAL A 119 2.93 5.68 9.80
CA VAL A 119 2.17 6.66 10.59
C VAL A 119 1.24 5.91 11.56
N LEU A 120 0.50 4.94 11.03
CA LEU A 120 -0.44 4.15 11.82
C LEU A 120 0.25 3.28 12.88
N ALA A 121 1.35 2.59 12.53
CA ALA A 121 2.07 1.73 13.46
C ALA A 121 2.67 2.54 14.62
N VAL A 122 3.31 3.66 14.30
CA VAL A 122 4.03 4.51 15.25
C VAL A 122 3.07 5.22 16.21
N ILE A 123 1.91 5.70 15.72
CA ILE A 123 0.87 6.26 16.60
C ILE A 123 0.25 5.18 17.49
N SER A 124 -0.07 4.01 16.92
CA SER A 124 -0.65 2.88 17.67
C SER A 124 0.28 2.41 18.79
N GLU A 125 1.58 2.39 18.55
CA GLU A 125 2.59 2.03 19.56
C GLU A 125 2.80 3.18 20.56
N GLY A 126 2.82 4.44 20.10
CA GLY A 126 2.89 5.61 20.98
C GLY A 126 1.76 5.69 22.00
N LEU A 127 0.59 5.11 21.68
CA LEU A 127 -0.54 5.03 22.61
C LEU A 127 -0.30 4.07 23.78
N THR A 128 0.72 3.22 23.80
CA THR A 128 0.99 2.33 24.96
C THR A 128 1.90 2.97 26.00
N ILE A 129 2.62 4.03 25.63
CA ILE A 129 3.63 4.71 26.45
C ILE A 129 3.20 6.12 26.86
N ASP A 130 4.02 6.79 27.68
CA ASP A 130 3.80 8.16 28.14
C ASP A 130 4.03 9.18 27.02
N PHE A 131 3.31 10.31 27.09
CA PHE A 131 3.27 11.31 26.01
C PHE A 131 4.64 11.75 25.49
N TRP A 132 5.56 12.15 26.36
CA TRP A 132 6.85 12.70 25.94
C TRP A 132 7.80 11.64 25.40
N GLU A 133 7.73 10.43 25.95
CA GLU A 133 8.48 9.28 25.44
C GLU A 133 7.94 8.83 24.07
N ALA A 134 6.61 8.82 23.93
CA ALA A 134 5.93 8.57 22.68
C ALA A 134 6.38 9.57 21.62
N GLN A 135 6.31 10.87 21.90
CA GLN A 135 6.65 11.88 20.91
C GLN A 135 8.11 11.78 20.45
N LYS A 136 9.05 11.50 21.37
CA LYS A 136 10.45 11.23 21.01
C LYS A 136 10.59 9.99 20.12
N LYS A 137 9.86 8.92 20.40
CA LYS A 137 9.88 7.69 19.60
C LYS A 137 9.29 7.93 18.21
N ILE A 138 8.18 8.65 18.14
CA ILE A 138 7.51 9.03 16.88
C ILE A 138 8.45 9.84 16.00
N LEU A 139 9.04 10.91 16.55
CA LEU A 139 9.98 11.76 15.82
C LEU A 139 11.18 10.97 15.31
N LYS A 140 11.74 10.06 16.12
CA LYS A 140 12.86 9.22 15.70
C LYS A 140 12.49 8.29 14.54
N ALA A 141 11.34 7.62 14.62
CA ALA A 141 10.88 6.72 13.57
C ALA A 141 10.60 7.47 12.25
N CYS A 142 9.93 8.63 12.31
CA CYS A 142 9.64 9.46 11.14
C CYS A 142 10.90 10.11 10.54
N LEU A 143 11.85 10.55 11.37
CA LEU A 143 13.16 11.01 10.90
C LEU A 143 13.90 9.86 10.20
N GLY A 144 13.83 8.66 10.80
CA GLY A 144 14.29 7.38 10.23
C GLY A 144 13.86 7.24 8.78
N TYR A 145 12.54 7.16 8.62
CA TYR A 145 11.87 7.06 7.34
C TYR A 145 12.32 8.15 6.36
N SER A 146 12.36 9.41 6.81
CA SER A 146 12.74 10.54 5.95
C SER A 146 14.16 10.43 5.41
N ILE A 147 15.14 10.03 6.24
CA ILE A 147 16.52 9.83 5.78
C ILE A 147 16.61 8.64 4.82
N ALA A 148 15.88 7.56 5.08
CA ALA A 148 15.83 6.45 4.13
C ALA A 148 15.27 6.87 2.77
N LEU A 149 14.23 7.73 2.72
CA LEU A 149 13.72 8.30 1.46
C LEU A 149 14.78 9.15 0.75
N ILE A 150 15.44 10.05 1.49
CA ILE A 150 16.49 10.92 0.93
C ILE A 150 17.62 10.08 0.35
N LEU A 151 18.07 9.04 1.04
CA LEU A 151 19.12 8.13 0.55
C LEU A 151 18.68 7.37 -0.70
N LEU A 152 17.44 6.84 -0.73
CA LEU A 152 16.91 6.15 -1.91
C LEU A 152 16.75 7.10 -3.11
N ALA A 153 16.25 8.30 -2.88
CA ALA A 153 16.12 9.31 -3.93
C ALA A 153 17.49 9.79 -4.43
N PHE A 154 18.48 9.91 -3.54
CA PHE A 154 19.86 10.23 -3.92
C PHE A 154 20.49 9.13 -4.79
N LEU A 155 20.11 7.86 -4.61
CA LEU A 155 20.54 6.78 -5.51
C LEU A 155 19.81 6.81 -6.85
N ARG A 156 18.55 7.26 -6.88
CA ARG A 156 17.69 7.19 -8.07
C ARG A 156 17.76 8.42 -8.98
N GLU A 157 17.77 9.62 -8.42
CA GLU A 157 17.69 10.87 -9.19
C GLU A 157 18.91 11.09 -10.12
N PRO A 158 20.17 10.89 -9.68
CA PRO A 158 21.32 11.06 -10.56
C PRO A 158 21.32 10.08 -11.73
N LEU A 159 20.92 8.82 -11.49
CA LEU A 159 20.89 7.77 -12.51
C LEU A 159 19.70 7.92 -13.49
N GLY A 160 18.58 8.47 -13.00
CA GLY A 160 17.38 8.68 -13.81
C GLY A 160 17.39 9.99 -14.60
N PHE A 161 17.64 11.12 -13.94
CA PHE A 161 17.52 12.45 -14.54
C PHE A 161 18.87 13.11 -14.86
N GLY A 162 19.96 12.64 -14.24
CA GLY A 162 21.29 13.28 -14.33
C GLY A 162 21.46 14.48 -13.39
N THR A 163 20.47 14.74 -12.53
CA THR A 163 20.41 15.88 -11.63
C THR A 163 20.35 15.45 -10.17
N VAL A 164 20.76 16.35 -9.27
CA VAL A 164 20.47 16.30 -7.84
C VAL A 164 19.87 17.63 -7.44
N MET A 165 18.59 17.63 -7.02
CA MET A 165 17.89 18.83 -6.56
C MET A 165 17.95 19.98 -7.60
N GLY A 166 17.79 19.61 -8.88
CA GLY A 166 17.86 20.52 -10.02
C GLY A 166 19.28 20.86 -10.52
N PHE A 167 20.34 20.52 -9.78
CA PHE A 167 21.72 20.73 -10.23
C PHE A 167 22.19 19.57 -11.11
N PRO A 168 22.70 19.81 -12.33
CA PRO A 168 23.23 18.75 -13.19
C PRO A 168 24.56 18.25 -12.61
N VAL A 169 24.60 16.97 -12.19
CA VAL A 169 25.80 16.33 -11.63
C VAL A 169 26.49 15.46 -12.68
N LEU A 170 25.71 14.83 -13.56
CA LEU A 170 26.22 14.02 -14.65
C LEU A 170 26.37 14.84 -15.93
N SER A 171 27.45 14.62 -16.67
CA SER A 171 27.64 15.20 -18.00
C SER A 171 26.51 14.75 -18.95
N ASN A 172 26.13 15.62 -19.89
CA ASN A 172 25.10 15.34 -20.91
C ASN A 172 25.43 14.13 -21.80
N THR A 173 26.66 13.61 -21.74
CA THR A 173 27.11 12.43 -22.49
C THR A 173 26.69 11.10 -21.84
N PHE A 174 26.31 11.09 -20.56
CA PHE A 174 25.92 9.85 -19.89
C PHE A 174 24.49 9.44 -20.27
N PRO A 175 24.25 8.18 -20.69
CA PRO A 175 22.91 7.74 -21.04
C PRO A 175 22.01 7.74 -19.81
N LYS A 176 20.92 8.50 -19.86
CA LYS A 176 19.92 8.56 -18.78
C LYS A 176 19.19 7.23 -18.69
N VAL A 177 19.26 6.57 -17.53
CA VAL A 177 18.60 5.28 -17.33
C VAL A 177 17.14 5.53 -16.97
N VAL A 178 16.27 5.64 -17.98
CA VAL A 178 14.83 5.89 -17.82
C VAL A 178 14.17 4.89 -16.87
N LEU A 179 14.67 3.64 -16.85
CA LEU A 179 14.22 2.59 -15.93
C LEU A 179 14.33 2.99 -14.44
N MET A 180 15.28 3.86 -14.08
CA MET A 180 15.47 4.26 -12.69
C MET A 180 14.39 5.23 -12.19
N VAL A 181 13.78 5.96 -13.12
CA VAL A 181 12.67 6.89 -12.86
C VAL A 181 11.34 6.13 -12.72
N THR A 182 11.18 5.02 -13.42
CA THR A 182 9.95 4.23 -13.38
C THR A 182 9.84 3.43 -12.07
N PRO A 183 8.64 2.91 -11.74
CA PRO A 183 8.40 2.02 -10.58
C PRO A 183 9.40 0.87 -10.45
N VAL A 184 9.85 0.37 -11.60
CA VAL A 184 10.83 -0.71 -11.73
C VAL A 184 12.14 -0.35 -11.02
N GLY A 185 12.65 0.85 -11.29
CA GLY A 185 13.84 1.41 -10.65
C GLY A 185 13.69 1.50 -9.13
N GLY A 186 12.50 1.84 -8.64
CA GLY A 186 12.20 1.85 -7.21
C GLY A 186 12.42 0.49 -6.56
N PHE A 187 11.84 -0.58 -7.11
CA PHE A 187 11.99 -1.93 -6.57
C PHE A 187 13.45 -2.38 -6.57
N PHE A 188 14.17 -2.18 -7.67
CA PHE A 188 15.59 -2.54 -7.76
C PHE A 188 16.46 -1.71 -6.80
N ALA A 189 16.23 -0.40 -6.70
CA ALA A 189 16.95 0.47 -5.78
C ALA A 189 16.73 0.06 -4.32
N LEU A 190 15.48 -0.21 -3.92
CA LEU A 190 15.16 -0.65 -2.56
C LEU A 190 15.75 -2.03 -2.24
N ALA A 191 15.68 -2.97 -3.19
CA ALA A 191 16.29 -4.29 -3.02
C ALA A 191 17.82 -4.20 -2.89
N ALA A 192 18.48 -3.41 -3.75
CA ALA A 192 19.92 -3.18 -3.68
C ALA A 192 20.33 -2.47 -2.38
N PHE A 193 19.57 -1.46 -1.96
CA PHE A 193 19.80 -0.73 -0.72
C PHE A 193 19.72 -1.63 0.50
N ARG A 194 18.69 -2.49 0.60
CA ARG A 194 18.56 -3.48 1.68
C ARG A 194 19.69 -4.51 1.64
N LEU A 195 20.06 -5.00 0.46
CA LEU A 195 21.14 -5.97 0.30
C LEU A 195 22.50 -5.41 0.76
N LEU A 196 22.82 -4.17 0.37
CA LEU A 196 24.08 -3.51 0.73
C LEU A 196 24.19 -3.23 2.23
N LEU A 197 23.08 -2.89 2.88
CA LEU A 197 23.07 -2.55 4.31
C LEU A 197 22.98 -3.77 5.23
N ARG A 198 22.48 -4.92 4.74
CA ARG A 198 22.33 -6.14 5.53
C ARG A 198 23.62 -6.65 6.20
N PRO A 199 24.78 -6.79 5.53
CA PRO A 199 26.00 -7.25 6.21
C PRO A 199 26.44 -6.30 7.32
N PHE A 200 26.21 -5.00 7.16
CA PHE A 200 26.47 -4.00 8.18
C PHE A 200 25.48 -4.11 9.36
N LEU A 201 24.21 -4.40 9.09
CA LEU A 201 23.15 -4.58 10.10
C LEU A 201 23.32 -5.86 10.93
N LEU A 202 23.76 -6.96 10.29
CA LEU A 202 24.09 -8.22 10.97
C LEU A 202 25.30 -8.04 11.89
N LYS A 203 26.37 -7.41 11.40
CA LYS A 203 27.59 -7.14 12.18
C LYS A 203 27.36 -6.20 13.37
N THR A 204 26.34 -5.34 13.28
CA THR A 204 25.97 -4.41 14.36
C THR A 204 24.98 -4.99 15.38
N GLY A 205 24.45 -6.20 15.14
CA GLY A 205 23.49 -6.90 15.98
C GLY A 205 22.09 -6.25 15.99
N ILE A 206 21.75 -5.54 14.91
CA ILE A 206 20.49 -4.78 14.78
C ILE A 206 19.39 -5.67 14.18
N VAL A 207 19.75 -6.53 13.24
CA VAL A 207 18.87 -7.50 12.60
C VAL A 207 19.36 -8.90 12.99
N TYR A 208 18.45 -9.74 13.46
CA TYR A 208 18.74 -11.14 13.74
C TYR A 208 18.62 -11.94 12.43
N PRO A 209 19.50 -12.92 12.17
CA PRO A 209 19.30 -13.82 11.04
C PRO A 209 17.92 -14.47 11.18
N GLU A 210 17.10 -14.39 10.13
CA GLU A 210 15.85 -15.14 10.08
C GLU A 210 16.20 -16.61 10.29
N VAL A 211 15.63 -17.24 11.33
CA VAL A 211 15.81 -18.66 11.57
C VAL A 211 15.26 -19.36 10.34
N SER A 212 16.13 -20.09 9.64
CA SER A 212 15.68 -20.89 8.52
C SER A 212 14.59 -21.83 9.04
N SER A 213 13.45 -21.89 8.37
CA SER A 213 12.37 -22.83 8.72
C SER A 213 12.81 -24.30 8.66
N CYS A 214 14.07 -24.58 8.34
CA CYS A 214 14.69 -25.89 8.31
C CYS A 214 15.37 -26.32 9.63
N GLU A 215 15.62 -25.43 10.60
CA GLU A 215 16.43 -25.78 11.80
C GLU A 215 15.66 -26.28 13.02
N CYS A 216 14.32 -26.33 12.99
CA CYS A 216 13.53 -26.98 14.05
C CYS A 216 13.37 -28.50 13.88
N ALA A 217 14.20 -29.16 13.06
CA ALA A 217 14.06 -30.59 12.76
C ALA A 217 15.19 -31.49 13.31
N SER A 218 16.22 -30.98 13.99
CA SER A 218 17.42 -31.80 14.27
C SER A 218 17.83 -32.04 15.72
N THR A 219 17.12 -31.56 16.75
CA THR A 219 17.47 -31.95 18.13
C THR A 219 16.24 -32.06 19.04
N ALA A 220 15.79 -33.31 19.23
CA ALA A 220 15.18 -33.91 20.43
C ALA A 220 14.06 -34.87 20.01
N ASN A 221 14.24 -36.14 20.37
CA ASN A 221 13.24 -37.19 20.26
C ASN A 221 11.91 -36.74 20.88
N CYS A 222 10.91 -36.53 20.04
CA CYS A 222 9.52 -36.64 20.42
C CYS A 222 8.84 -37.32 19.23
N GLU A 223 8.30 -38.51 19.45
CA GLU A 223 7.51 -39.23 18.46
C GLU A 223 6.48 -38.29 17.86
N ILE A 224 6.71 -37.88 16.61
CA ILE A 224 5.72 -37.19 15.82
C ILE A 224 4.76 -38.29 15.36
N PRO A 225 3.48 -38.30 15.80
CA PRO A 225 2.53 -39.10 15.06
C PRO A 225 2.49 -38.48 13.67
N LEU A 226 2.90 -39.26 12.67
CA LEU A 226 2.71 -38.96 11.26
C LEU A 226 1.20 -38.85 11.01
N VAL A 227 0.61 -37.70 11.35
CA VAL A 227 -0.69 -37.29 10.85
C VAL A 227 -0.46 -36.96 9.40
N ARG A 228 -0.52 -38.01 8.58
CA ARG A 228 -0.72 -37.92 7.14
C ARG A 228 -2.12 -37.37 6.92
N SER A 229 -2.30 -36.08 7.20
CA SER A 229 -3.50 -35.37 6.73
C SER A 229 -3.35 -35.26 5.22
N ARG A 230 -3.91 -36.26 4.51
CA ARG A 230 -4.34 -36.04 3.14
C ARG A 230 -5.18 -34.76 3.21
N PRO A 231 -4.86 -33.68 2.48
CA PRO A 231 -5.77 -32.56 2.39
C PRO A 231 -7.07 -33.15 1.86
N LYS A 232 -8.12 -33.17 2.68
CA LYS A 232 -9.47 -33.38 2.18
C LYS A 232 -9.73 -32.18 1.27
N ARG A 233 -9.40 -32.36 -0.01
CA ARG A 233 -9.84 -31.53 -1.14
C ARG A 233 -11.36 -31.61 -1.14
N GLY A 234 -11.95 -30.71 -0.37
CA GLY A 234 -13.37 -30.43 -0.38
C GLY A 234 -13.46 -28.92 -0.34
N ILE A 235 -13.37 -28.29 -1.52
CA ILE A 235 -13.90 -26.94 -1.65
C ILE A 235 -15.35 -27.05 -1.17
N SER A 236 -15.69 -26.38 -0.06
CA SER A 236 -17.05 -26.42 0.50
C SER A 236 -18.03 -26.17 -0.64
N ARG A 237 -19.07 -27.00 -0.76
CA ARG A 237 -20.09 -26.85 -1.81
C ARG A 237 -20.63 -25.42 -1.83
N ALA A 238 -20.70 -24.72 -0.70
CA ALA A 238 -21.10 -23.31 -0.63
C ALA A 238 -20.09 -22.35 -1.29
N SER A 239 -18.79 -22.62 -1.23
CA SER A 239 -17.75 -21.80 -1.85
C SER A 239 -17.62 -22.11 -3.35
N LEU A 240 -17.83 -23.36 -3.75
CA LEU A 240 -17.91 -23.77 -5.16
C LEU A 240 -19.23 -23.31 -5.81
N VAL A 241 -20.32 -23.25 -5.04
CA VAL A 241 -21.59 -22.66 -5.44
C VAL A 241 -21.48 -21.14 -5.47
N ALA A 242 -20.81 -20.45 -4.56
CA ALA A 242 -20.63 -18.99 -4.64
C ALA A 242 -19.70 -18.58 -5.79
N LEU A 243 -18.60 -19.32 -6.00
CA LEU A 243 -17.70 -19.13 -7.14
C LEU A 243 -18.40 -19.52 -8.45
N GLY A 244 -19.15 -20.62 -8.44
CA GLY A 244 -19.96 -21.10 -9.57
C GLY A 244 -21.11 -20.17 -9.90
N LEU A 245 -21.81 -19.59 -8.92
CA LEU A 245 -22.85 -18.60 -9.12
C LEU A 245 -22.25 -17.29 -9.63
N GLY A 246 -21.07 -16.89 -9.16
CA GLY A 246 -20.33 -15.74 -9.68
C GLY A 246 -19.82 -15.94 -11.11
N ILE A 247 -19.27 -17.11 -11.44
CA ILE A 247 -18.83 -17.50 -12.79
C ILE A 247 -20.04 -17.68 -13.72
N CYS A 248 -21.16 -18.21 -13.22
CA CYS A 248 -22.39 -18.41 -13.98
C CYS A 248 -23.17 -17.09 -14.14
N LEU A 249 -23.10 -16.15 -13.20
CA LEU A 249 -23.57 -14.76 -13.39
C LEU A 249 -22.70 -14.04 -14.42
N PHE A 250 -21.38 -14.24 -14.38
CA PHE A 250 -20.46 -13.64 -15.35
C PHE A 250 -20.61 -14.26 -16.76
N LEU A 251 -20.79 -15.59 -16.85
CA LEU A 251 -21.07 -16.31 -18.10
C LEU A 251 -22.49 -16.05 -18.61
N SER A 252 -23.49 -15.94 -17.74
CA SER A 252 -24.87 -15.56 -18.12
C SER A 252 -24.90 -14.11 -18.61
N LEU A 253 -24.14 -13.20 -17.98
CA LEU A 253 -23.92 -11.86 -18.48
C LEU A 253 -23.18 -11.89 -19.82
N ALA A 254 -22.16 -12.74 -19.98
CA ALA A 254 -21.38 -12.86 -21.21
C ALA A 254 -22.13 -13.51 -22.39
N VAL A 255 -23.02 -14.46 -22.12
CA VAL A 255 -23.84 -15.14 -23.14
C VAL A 255 -25.02 -14.26 -23.56
N ASN A 256 -25.55 -13.43 -22.65
CA ASN A 256 -26.61 -12.47 -22.96
C ASN A 256 -26.11 -11.15 -23.61
N ILE A 257 -24.78 -10.99 -23.80
CA ILE A 257 -24.16 -9.88 -24.56
C ILE A 257 -24.52 -9.91 -26.05
N LYS A 258 -24.79 -11.10 -26.63
CA LYS A 258 -25.12 -11.22 -28.06
C LYS A 258 -26.56 -10.83 -28.41
N THR A 259 -27.44 -10.73 -27.42
CA THR A 259 -28.89 -10.57 -27.61
C THR A 259 -29.39 -9.13 -27.45
N ILE A 260 -28.51 -8.17 -27.13
CA ILE A 260 -28.89 -6.77 -26.91
C ILE A 260 -27.87 -5.84 -27.63
N PRO A 261 -28.27 -5.15 -28.72
CA PRO A 261 -27.34 -4.35 -29.53
C PRO A 261 -26.67 -3.19 -28.76
N SER A 262 -27.26 -2.71 -27.66
CA SER A 262 -26.67 -1.69 -26.78
C SER A 262 -25.56 -2.22 -25.85
N LEU A 263 -25.54 -3.53 -25.55
CA LEU A 263 -24.59 -4.14 -24.60
C LEU A 263 -23.27 -4.54 -25.29
N HIS A 264 -23.32 -4.90 -26.58
CA HIS A 264 -22.13 -5.14 -27.40
C HIS A 264 -21.23 -3.89 -27.49
N GLN A 265 -21.83 -2.72 -27.69
CA GLN A 265 -21.11 -1.45 -27.77
C GLN A 265 -20.48 -1.04 -26.43
N GLN A 266 -21.16 -1.35 -25.31
CA GLN A 266 -20.59 -1.17 -23.97
C GLN A 266 -19.42 -2.13 -23.69
N PHE A 267 -19.51 -3.38 -24.14
CA PHE A 267 -18.43 -4.38 -23.97
C PHE A 267 -17.16 -3.98 -24.73
N ILE A 268 -17.29 -3.48 -25.96
CA ILE A 268 -16.15 -2.99 -26.77
C ILE A 268 -15.41 -1.84 -26.06
N ILE A 269 -16.14 -0.97 -25.33
CA ILE A 269 -15.54 0.16 -24.60
C ILE A 269 -14.94 -0.30 -23.27
N LEU A 270 -15.58 -1.25 -22.57
CA LEU A 270 -15.15 -1.71 -21.24
C LEU A 270 -13.96 -2.66 -21.27
N LEU A 271 -13.83 -3.51 -22.29
CA LEU A 271 -12.78 -4.51 -22.35
C LEU A 271 -11.36 -3.90 -22.41
N PRO A 272 -11.09 -2.88 -23.24
CA PRO A 272 -9.79 -2.19 -23.24
C PRO A 272 -9.52 -1.51 -21.89
N VAL A 273 -10.55 -0.93 -21.27
CA VAL A 273 -10.42 -0.30 -19.95
C VAL A 273 -10.05 -1.32 -18.87
N LEU A 274 -10.68 -2.49 -18.88
CA LEU A 274 -10.38 -3.59 -17.98
C LEU A 274 -8.95 -4.11 -18.18
N LEU A 275 -8.56 -4.37 -19.44
CA LEU A 275 -7.23 -4.86 -19.78
C LEU A 275 -6.16 -3.82 -19.44
N ASN A 276 -6.45 -2.55 -19.65
CA ASN A 276 -5.57 -1.45 -19.26
C ASN A 276 -5.36 -1.41 -17.75
N ALA A 277 -6.42 -1.47 -16.94
CA ALA A 277 -6.30 -1.53 -15.49
C ALA A 277 -5.63 -2.82 -14.97
N LEU A 278 -5.78 -3.94 -15.70
CA LEU A 278 -5.24 -5.24 -15.31
C LEU A 278 -3.74 -5.41 -15.63
N PHE A 279 -3.29 -4.96 -16.80
CA PHE A 279 -1.92 -5.21 -17.30
C PHE A 279 -1.06 -3.94 -17.33
N PHE A 280 -1.57 -2.82 -17.82
CA PHE A 280 -0.76 -1.66 -18.19
C PHE A 280 -0.71 -0.61 -17.07
N ASP A 281 -1.86 -0.10 -16.64
CA ASP A 281 -2.01 0.86 -15.54
C ASP A 281 -2.20 0.16 -14.19
N GLY A 282 -1.52 -0.98 -14.00
CA GLY A 282 -1.69 -1.84 -12.83
C GLY A 282 -1.32 -1.13 -11.52
N ILE A 283 -2.22 -1.15 -10.54
CA ILE A 283 -2.07 -0.37 -9.30
C ILE A 283 -0.86 -0.79 -8.43
N VAL A 284 -0.41 -2.05 -8.54
CA VAL A 284 0.73 -2.59 -7.78
C VAL A 284 2.04 -2.35 -8.51
N LEU A 285 2.14 -2.80 -9.77
CA LEU A 285 3.40 -2.75 -10.51
C LEU A 285 3.68 -1.39 -11.14
N SER A 286 2.65 -0.66 -11.56
CA SER A 286 2.78 0.67 -12.18
C SER A 286 2.63 1.80 -11.16
N LYS A 287 1.68 1.71 -10.23
CA LYS A 287 1.48 2.80 -9.24
C LYS A 287 2.21 2.59 -7.92
N LEU A 288 2.68 1.38 -7.60
CA LEU A 288 3.38 1.01 -6.36
C LEU A 288 2.51 1.02 -5.10
N LEU A 289 1.22 0.71 -5.22
CA LEU A 289 0.28 0.71 -4.08
C LEU A 289 -0.16 -0.70 -3.68
N GLY A 290 -0.49 -0.87 -2.40
CA GLY A 290 -0.98 -2.13 -1.84
C GLY A 290 0.10 -3.20 -1.61
N LEU A 291 1.38 -2.79 -1.57
CA LEU A 291 2.54 -3.68 -1.41
C LEU A 291 2.67 -4.29 -0.01
N CYS A 292 2.29 -3.56 1.04
CA CYS A 292 2.46 -4.00 2.42
C CYS A 292 1.71 -5.34 2.71
N PRO A 293 0.40 -5.47 2.45
CA PRO A 293 -0.28 -6.75 2.62
C PRO A 293 0.20 -7.80 1.60
N LEU A 294 0.59 -7.39 0.39
CA LEU A 294 1.02 -8.28 -0.68
C LEU A 294 2.32 -9.03 -0.33
N ILE A 295 3.31 -8.33 0.23
CA ILE A 295 4.59 -8.93 0.64
C ILE A 295 4.41 -9.87 1.83
N ASN A 296 3.54 -9.52 2.79
CA ASN A 296 3.30 -10.41 3.93
C ASN A 296 2.58 -11.71 3.50
N LYS A 297 1.57 -11.58 2.64
CA LYS A 297 0.64 -12.68 2.31
C LYS A 297 1.14 -13.61 1.24
N SER A 298 2.06 -13.16 0.41
CA SER A 298 2.75 -13.99 -0.56
C SER A 298 3.69 -15.04 0.06
N ARG A 299 3.81 -15.14 1.40
CA ARG A 299 4.53 -16.27 2.03
C ARG A 299 3.75 -17.60 1.92
N GLN A 300 2.43 -17.55 1.77
CA GLN A 300 1.56 -18.73 1.69
C GLN A 300 0.60 -18.60 0.51
N ILE A 301 0.62 -19.58 -0.41
CA ILE A 301 -0.24 -19.54 -1.62
C ILE A 301 -1.72 -19.58 -1.25
N ASP A 302 -2.10 -20.42 -0.27
CA ASP A 302 -3.50 -20.53 0.16
C ASP A 302 -4.03 -19.23 0.78
N ALA A 303 -3.17 -18.48 1.48
CA ALA A 303 -3.51 -17.17 2.01
C ALA A 303 -3.57 -16.11 0.89
N ALA A 304 -2.64 -16.16 -0.07
CA ALA A 304 -2.55 -15.23 -1.19
C ALA A 304 -3.83 -15.24 -2.06
N TRP A 305 -4.30 -16.42 -2.48
CA TRP A 305 -5.50 -16.53 -3.32
C TRP A 305 -6.77 -16.09 -2.58
N LYS A 306 -6.95 -16.55 -1.33
CA LYS A 306 -8.12 -16.18 -0.50
C LYS A 306 -8.17 -14.67 -0.24
N MET A 307 -7.02 -14.06 0.06
CA MET A 307 -6.95 -12.61 0.24
C MET A 307 -7.16 -11.85 -1.07
N GLY A 308 -6.67 -12.36 -2.21
CA GLY A 308 -6.88 -11.76 -3.52
C GLY A 308 -8.36 -11.63 -3.88
N ILE A 309 -9.16 -12.69 -3.69
CA ILE A 309 -10.61 -12.66 -3.88
C ILE A 309 -11.27 -11.59 -2.98
N ALA A 310 -10.88 -11.54 -1.70
CA ALA A 310 -11.42 -10.55 -0.78
C ALA A 310 -11.10 -9.11 -1.23
N VAL A 311 -9.86 -8.87 -1.68
CA VAL A 311 -9.44 -7.56 -2.21
C VAL A 311 -10.26 -7.18 -3.44
N ILE A 312 -10.46 -8.08 -4.41
CA ILE A 312 -11.28 -7.82 -5.61
C ILE A 312 -12.69 -7.35 -5.24
N ILE A 313 -13.35 -8.07 -4.33
CA ILE A 313 -14.72 -7.76 -3.91
C ILE A 313 -14.76 -6.41 -3.22
N VAL A 314 -13.85 -6.18 -2.26
CA VAL A 314 -13.84 -4.95 -1.48
C VAL A 314 -13.46 -3.74 -2.34
N THR A 315 -12.45 -3.83 -3.19
CA THR A 315 -12.04 -2.70 -4.06
C THR A 315 -13.15 -2.32 -5.02
N THR A 316 -13.82 -3.30 -5.64
CA THR A 316 -14.89 -3.06 -6.60
C THR A 316 -16.11 -2.41 -5.94
N LEU A 317 -16.60 -2.99 -4.84
CA LEU A 317 -17.80 -2.49 -4.16
C LEU A 317 -17.55 -1.15 -3.47
N SER A 318 -16.41 -0.98 -2.81
CA SER A 318 -16.09 0.30 -2.15
C SER A 318 -15.89 1.43 -3.15
N THR A 319 -15.26 1.18 -4.30
CA THR A 319 -15.10 2.21 -5.35
C THR A 319 -16.45 2.56 -5.97
N ALA A 320 -17.33 1.57 -6.19
CA ALA A 320 -18.69 1.80 -6.65
C ALA A 320 -19.47 2.72 -5.70
N LEU A 321 -19.41 2.42 -4.40
CA LEU A 321 -20.07 3.21 -3.36
C LEU A 321 -19.47 4.62 -3.25
N ASN A 322 -18.14 4.75 -3.30
CA ASN A 322 -17.47 6.04 -3.29
C ASN A 322 -17.87 6.91 -4.49
N TRP A 323 -18.06 6.31 -5.67
CA TRP A 323 -18.55 7.06 -6.84
C TRP A 323 -19.95 7.62 -6.60
N ILE A 324 -20.86 6.81 -6.05
CA ILE A 324 -22.24 7.23 -5.72
C ILE A 324 -22.19 8.38 -4.71
N VAL A 325 -21.40 8.22 -3.64
CA VAL A 325 -21.24 9.25 -2.60
C VAL A 325 -20.61 10.53 -3.19
N TYR A 326 -19.60 10.41 -4.04
CA TYR A 326 -18.96 11.56 -4.68
C TYR A 326 -19.95 12.35 -5.53
N GLN A 327 -20.63 11.68 -6.47
CA GLN A 327 -21.52 12.34 -7.42
C GLN A 327 -22.80 12.85 -6.76
N HIS A 328 -23.44 12.05 -5.90
CA HIS A 328 -24.74 12.43 -5.33
C HIS A 328 -24.64 13.28 -4.07
N ILE A 329 -23.62 13.08 -3.23
CA ILE A 329 -23.49 13.78 -1.94
C ILE A 329 -22.47 14.91 -2.08
N LEU A 330 -21.25 14.63 -2.51
CA LEU A 330 -20.16 15.60 -2.45
C LEU A 330 -20.33 16.74 -3.47
N VAL A 331 -20.62 16.41 -4.74
CA VAL A 331 -20.84 17.41 -5.80
C VAL A 331 -22.10 18.23 -5.47
N ARG A 332 -23.21 17.58 -5.11
CA ARG A 332 -24.46 18.28 -4.75
C ARG A 332 -24.31 19.21 -3.55
N CYS A 333 -23.57 18.78 -2.52
CA CYS A 333 -23.27 19.61 -1.36
C CYS A 333 -22.32 20.77 -1.71
N SER A 334 -21.32 20.51 -2.56
CA SER A 334 -20.42 21.56 -3.08
C SER A 334 -21.18 22.62 -3.88
N ASP A 335 -22.11 22.22 -4.74
CA ASP A 335 -22.94 23.14 -5.53
C ASP A 335 -23.88 23.95 -4.62
N PHE A 336 -24.48 23.30 -3.63
CA PHE A 336 -25.33 23.97 -2.64
C PHE A 336 -24.56 25.01 -1.84
N LEU A 337 -23.35 24.68 -1.37
CA LEU A 337 -22.52 25.59 -0.57
C LEU A 337 -21.87 26.70 -1.41
N SER A 338 -21.50 26.41 -2.66
CA SER A 338 -20.99 27.40 -3.61
C SER A 338 -22.02 28.48 -3.95
N ARG A 339 -23.31 28.20 -3.79
CA ARG A 339 -24.38 29.19 -3.95
C ARG A 339 -24.44 30.19 -2.78
N TYR A 340 -24.00 29.80 -1.58
CA TYR A 340 -24.10 30.62 -0.36
C TYR A 340 -22.78 31.30 0.06
N SER A 341 -21.63 30.85 -0.43
CA SER A 341 -20.32 31.37 0.02
C SER A 341 -19.71 32.36 -1.00
N PRO A 342 -19.16 33.51 -0.54
CA PRO A 342 -18.53 34.52 -1.40
C PRO A 342 -17.13 34.12 -1.91
N ILE A 343 -16.68 32.89 -1.66
CA ILE A 343 -15.33 32.41 -1.95
C ILE A 343 -15.45 31.27 -2.98
N PRO A 344 -14.67 31.27 -4.09
CA PRO A 344 -14.71 30.22 -5.10
C PRO A 344 -14.02 28.92 -4.62
N LEU A 345 -14.46 28.36 -3.49
CA LEU A 345 -13.94 27.12 -2.93
C LEU A 345 -14.83 25.95 -3.36
N ARG A 346 -14.32 25.10 -4.26
CA ARG A 346 -14.96 23.82 -4.61
C ARG A 346 -14.63 22.78 -3.52
N LEU A 347 -15.60 22.46 -2.68
CA LEU A 347 -15.45 21.49 -1.57
C LEU A 347 -15.07 20.09 -2.06
N GLU A 348 -15.47 19.72 -3.28
CA GLU A 348 -15.12 18.45 -3.91
C GLU A 348 -13.62 18.19 -3.89
N ASN A 349 -12.77 19.18 -4.18
CA ASN A 349 -11.32 19.02 -4.28
C ASN A 349 -10.63 18.93 -2.92
N ILE A 350 -11.34 19.28 -1.85
CA ILE A 350 -10.81 19.38 -0.49
C ILE A 350 -11.20 18.16 0.33
N PHE A 351 -12.48 17.77 0.30
CA PHE A 351 -13.03 16.78 1.22
C PHE A 351 -13.20 15.38 0.62
N TYR A 352 -12.92 15.18 -0.68
CA TYR A 352 -13.11 13.86 -1.31
C TYR A 352 -12.35 12.74 -0.60
N LEU A 353 -11.11 12.98 -0.16
CA LEU A 353 -10.28 11.96 0.49
C LEU A 353 -10.90 11.52 1.82
N THR A 354 -11.26 12.46 2.69
CA THR A 354 -11.87 12.18 3.99
C THR A 354 -13.19 11.45 3.81
N VAL A 355 -14.01 11.87 2.84
CA VAL A 355 -15.27 11.20 2.52
C VAL A 355 -15.03 9.77 2.03
N PHE A 356 -14.05 9.54 1.15
CA PHE A 356 -13.71 8.20 0.67
C PHE A 356 -13.24 7.29 1.81
N ILE A 357 -12.39 7.79 2.71
CA ILE A 357 -11.92 7.00 3.86
C ILE A 357 -13.09 6.63 4.77
N VAL A 358 -13.98 7.59 5.09
CA VAL A 358 -15.14 7.34 5.95
C VAL A 358 -16.11 6.35 5.29
N THR A 359 -16.41 6.51 4.00
CA THR A 359 -17.28 5.60 3.26
C THR A 359 -16.69 4.18 3.19
N ILE A 360 -15.39 4.04 2.90
CA ILE A 360 -14.70 2.75 2.90
C ILE A 360 -14.75 2.12 4.31
N ALA A 361 -14.45 2.89 5.35
CA ALA A 361 -14.43 2.41 6.72
C ALA A 361 -15.80 1.88 7.16
N VAL A 362 -16.87 2.63 6.90
CA VAL A 362 -18.25 2.21 7.20
C VAL A 362 -18.61 0.95 6.41
N PHE A 363 -18.29 0.90 5.12
CA PHE A 363 -18.60 -0.24 4.27
C PHE A 363 -17.88 -1.53 4.73
N VAL A 364 -16.57 -1.46 4.98
CA VAL A 364 -15.81 -2.63 5.42
C VAL A 364 -16.20 -3.06 6.84
N GLN A 365 -16.59 -2.12 7.71
CA GLN A 365 -17.12 -2.45 9.03
C GLN A 365 -18.41 -3.26 8.93
N ILE A 366 -19.34 -2.86 8.05
CA ILE A 366 -20.56 -3.61 7.74
C ILE A 366 -20.20 -5.00 7.21
N LEU A 367 -19.24 -5.08 6.28
CA LEU A 367 -18.77 -6.35 5.73
C LEU A 367 -18.18 -7.27 6.80
N SER A 368 -17.46 -6.73 7.78
CA SER A 368 -16.89 -7.48 8.90
C SER A 368 -17.97 -8.12 9.78
N VAL A 369 -19.01 -7.34 10.13
CA VAL A 369 -20.16 -7.85 10.88
C VAL A 369 -20.91 -8.92 10.06
N LEU A 370 -21.09 -8.69 8.75
CA LEU A 370 -21.75 -9.63 7.85
C LEU A 370 -20.99 -10.97 7.76
N LEU A 371 -19.67 -10.92 7.57
CA LEU A 371 -18.84 -12.13 7.47
C LEU A 371 -18.81 -12.92 8.78
N ARG A 372 -18.83 -12.25 9.94
CA ARG A 372 -18.92 -12.91 11.25
C ARG A 372 -20.22 -13.69 11.42
N LYS A 373 -21.33 -13.15 10.90
CA LYS A 373 -22.67 -13.77 10.98
C LYS A 373 -22.86 -14.89 9.97
N PHE A 374 -22.46 -14.70 8.71
CA PHE A 374 -22.76 -15.62 7.61
C PHE A 374 -21.64 -16.63 7.32
N ALA A 375 -20.39 -16.35 7.67
CA ALA A 375 -19.23 -17.15 7.28
C ALA A 375 -18.18 -17.26 8.40
N LYS A 376 -18.59 -17.71 9.59
CA LYS A 376 -17.72 -17.81 10.78
C LYS A 376 -16.41 -18.58 10.55
N ASN A 377 -16.44 -19.68 9.80
CA ASN A 377 -15.24 -20.45 9.44
C ASN A 377 -14.25 -19.65 8.57
N ILE A 378 -14.75 -18.78 7.68
CA ILE A 378 -13.90 -17.87 6.89
C ILE A 378 -13.40 -16.74 7.77
N TYR A 379 -14.25 -16.20 8.65
CA TYR A 379 -13.89 -15.15 9.60
C TYR A 379 -12.80 -15.61 10.58
N GLU A 380 -12.82 -16.83 11.10
CA GLU A 380 -11.77 -17.33 12.00
C GLU A 380 -10.42 -17.50 11.28
N GLN A 381 -10.44 -17.79 9.97
CA GLN A 381 -9.23 -17.90 9.14
C GLN A 381 -8.73 -16.55 8.60
N MET A 382 -9.61 -15.55 8.50
CA MET A 382 -9.35 -14.27 7.80
C MET A 382 -9.54 -13.03 8.67
N GLY A 383 -10.01 -13.17 9.91
CA GLY A 383 -10.51 -12.07 10.73
C GLY A 383 -9.47 -11.00 11.05
N GLN A 384 -8.20 -11.40 11.16
CA GLN A 384 -7.09 -10.47 11.28
C GLN A 384 -6.86 -9.65 9.98
N PHE A 385 -7.24 -10.18 8.82
CA PHE A 385 -7.00 -9.56 7.52
C PHE A 385 -8.12 -8.61 7.10
N LEU A 386 -9.35 -8.79 7.60
CA LEU A 386 -10.46 -7.88 7.28
C LEU A 386 -10.16 -6.44 7.70
N GLU A 387 -9.54 -6.26 8.86
CA GLU A 387 -9.11 -4.94 9.31
C GLU A 387 -7.89 -4.42 8.54
N LEU A 388 -7.04 -5.30 8.03
CA LEU A 388 -5.93 -4.90 7.17
C LEU A 388 -6.41 -4.48 5.77
N ILE A 389 -7.64 -4.86 5.37
CA ILE A 389 -8.26 -4.42 4.11
C ILE A 389 -8.70 -2.95 4.17
N THR A 390 -9.22 -2.46 5.32
CA THR A 390 -9.64 -1.05 5.45
C THR A 390 -8.48 -0.09 5.21
N VAL A 391 -7.29 -0.49 5.67
CA VAL A 391 -6.05 0.29 5.56
C VAL A 391 -5.26 -0.04 4.31
N ASN A 392 -5.75 -0.94 3.46
CA ASN A 392 -5.02 -1.31 2.27
C ASN A 392 -5.09 -0.16 1.27
N CYS A 393 -3.92 0.41 0.94
CA CYS A 393 -3.79 1.52 0.02
C CYS A 393 -4.48 1.26 -1.32
N ILE A 394 -4.60 0.00 -1.77
CA ILE A 394 -5.32 -0.32 -3.01
C ILE A 394 -6.79 0.11 -3.00
N VAL A 395 -7.49 -0.04 -1.87
CA VAL A 395 -8.92 0.25 -1.75
C VAL A 395 -9.15 1.74 -1.87
N LEU A 396 -8.37 2.53 -1.12
CA LEU A 396 -8.41 3.98 -1.21
C LEU A 396 -7.97 4.47 -2.59
N ALA A 397 -6.87 3.94 -3.11
CA ALA A 397 -6.27 4.37 -4.37
C ALA A 397 -7.15 4.11 -5.58
N SER A 398 -7.85 2.98 -5.59
CA SER A 398 -8.82 2.66 -6.63
C SER A 398 -9.86 3.79 -6.75
N ALA A 399 -10.38 4.28 -5.61
CA ALA A 399 -11.33 5.40 -5.60
C ALA A 399 -10.66 6.74 -5.95
N THR A 400 -9.50 7.05 -5.38
CA THR A 400 -8.84 8.36 -5.58
C THR A 400 -8.27 8.56 -6.97
N PHE A 401 -7.87 7.50 -7.69
CA PHE A 401 -7.34 7.62 -9.05
C PHE A 401 -8.42 7.54 -10.14
N THR A 402 -9.57 6.94 -9.86
CA THR A 402 -10.62 6.73 -10.89
C THR A 402 -11.76 7.74 -10.83
N ILE A 403 -12.11 8.24 -9.64
CA ILE A 403 -13.29 9.12 -9.49
C ILE A 403 -12.98 10.57 -9.89
N PRO A 404 -11.86 11.20 -9.45
CA PRO A 404 -11.56 12.60 -9.78
C PRO A 404 -11.32 12.84 -11.27
N THR A 405 -11.07 11.80 -12.07
CA THR A 405 -10.93 11.91 -13.53
C THR A 405 -12.26 12.13 -14.25
N GLY A 406 -13.39 12.12 -13.54
CA GLY A 406 -14.73 12.33 -14.11
C GLY A 406 -15.28 11.09 -14.83
N ALA A 407 -14.74 9.90 -14.55
CA ALA A 407 -15.19 8.67 -15.17
C ALA A 407 -16.64 8.31 -14.77
N LYS A 408 -17.38 7.71 -15.71
CA LYS A 408 -18.76 7.22 -15.51
C LYS A 408 -18.76 6.01 -14.56
N PHE A 409 -19.87 5.79 -13.85
CA PHE A 409 -20.05 4.70 -12.88
C PHE A 409 -19.56 3.32 -13.38
N LEU A 410 -19.94 2.95 -14.60
CA LEU A 410 -19.59 1.64 -15.17
C LEU A 410 -18.08 1.53 -15.45
N VAL A 411 -17.46 2.62 -15.92
CA VAL A 411 -16.01 2.68 -16.17
C VAL A 411 -15.25 2.61 -14.85
N THR A 412 -15.71 3.32 -13.81
CA THR A 412 -15.07 3.32 -12.49
C THR A 412 -15.16 1.96 -11.78
N THR A 413 -16.27 1.26 -11.94
CA THR A 413 -16.44 -0.07 -11.32
C THR A 413 -15.61 -1.14 -12.02
N VAL A 414 -15.53 -1.09 -13.35
CA VAL A 414 -14.72 -2.05 -14.13
C VAL A 414 -13.23 -1.81 -13.95
N THR A 415 -12.79 -0.54 -13.88
CA THR A 415 -11.39 -0.22 -13.54
C THR A 415 -11.02 -0.70 -12.14
N ALA A 416 -11.89 -0.48 -11.14
CA ALA A 416 -11.69 -0.98 -9.78
C ALA A 416 -11.60 -2.52 -9.71
N PHE A 417 -12.42 -3.21 -10.50
CA PHE A 417 -12.36 -4.66 -10.66
C PHE A 417 -11.04 -5.10 -11.30
N GLY A 418 -10.59 -4.41 -12.35
CA GLY A 418 -9.28 -4.63 -12.98
C GLY A 418 -8.12 -4.45 -12.01
N TYR A 419 -8.14 -3.41 -11.18
CA TYR A 419 -7.14 -3.20 -10.13
C TYR A 419 -7.12 -4.30 -9.07
N GLY A 420 -8.30 -4.78 -8.66
CA GLY A 420 -8.40 -5.93 -7.76
C GLY A 420 -7.81 -7.21 -8.37
N LEU A 421 -8.14 -7.49 -9.64
CA LEU A 421 -7.61 -8.64 -10.38
C LEU A 421 -6.09 -8.56 -10.54
N HIS A 422 -5.56 -7.37 -10.85
CA HIS A 422 -4.12 -7.12 -10.92
C HIS A 422 -3.44 -7.46 -9.58
N TRP A 423 -3.99 -7.00 -8.47
CA TRP A 423 -3.43 -7.29 -7.15
C TRP A 423 -3.44 -8.79 -6.82
N MET A 424 -4.55 -9.47 -7.11
CA MET A 424 -4.65 -10.93 -6.94
C MET A 424 -3.63 -11.67 -7.80
N MET A 425 -3.50 -11.30 -9.07
CA MET A 425 -2.52 -11.90 -9.99
C MET A 425 -1.10 -11.75 -9.43
N VAL A 426 -0.71 -10.54 -9.04
CA VAL A 426 0.65 -10.27 -8.53
C VAL A 426 0.93 -11.03 -7.22
N VAL A 427 0.00 -11.06 -6.26
CA VAL A 427 0.24 -11.75 -4.98
C VAL A 427 0.34 -13.27 -5.16
N VAL A 428 -0.45 -13.86 -6.05
CA VAL A 428 -0.43 -15.29 -6.33
C VAL A 428 0.85 -15.67 -7.07
N TRP A 429 1.25 -14.90 -8.09
CA TRP A 429 2.51 -15.14 -8.81
C TRP A 429 3.71 -14.98 -7.89
N LEU A 430 3.73 -13.94 -7.05
CA LEU A 430 4.79 -13.77 -6.06
C LEU A 430 4.83 -14.93 -5.06
N ALA A 431 3.68 -15.44 -4.62
CA ALA A 431 3.61 -16.59 -3.72
C ALA A 431 4.13 -17.89 -4.36
N LEU A 432 3.84 -18.10 -5.65
CA LEU A 432 4.36 -19.23 -6.41
C LEU A 432 5.88 -19.15 -6.55
N LEU A 433 6.41 -17.98 -6.91
CA LEU A 433 7.85 -17.74 -7.06
C LEU A 433 8.59 -17.89 -5.72
N ARG A 434 8.01 -17.41 -4.61
CA ARG A 434 8.57 -17.58 -3.27
C ARG A 434 8.55 -19.04 -2.81
N ARG A 435 7.49 -19.80 -3.10
CA ARG A 435 7.42 -21.24 -2.75
C ARG A 435 8.50 -22.06 -3.43
N GLN A 436 8.82 -21.77 -4.69
CA GLN A 436 9.90 -22.46 -5.41
C GLN A 436 11.29 -22.14 -4.82
N ARG A 437 11.44 -21.08 -4.03
CA ARG A 437 12.72 -20.66 -3.44
C ARG A 437 13.03 -21.26 -2.07
N LEU A 438 12.07 -21.93 -1.41
CA LEU A 438 12.31 -22.66 -0.15
C LEU A 438 13.42 -23.72 -0.25
N PHE A 439 13.92 -24.03 -1.45
CA PHE A 439 14.96 -25.02 -1.72
C PHE A 439 16.39 -24.45 -1.82
N VAL A 440 16.61 -23.13 -1.64
CA VAL A 440 17.96 -22.52 -1.68
C VAL A 440 18.28 -21.85 -0.35
N PRO A 441 19.35 -22.25 0.39
CA PRO A 441 19.69 -21.64 1.67
C PRO A 441 20.23 -20.22 1.46
N THR A 442 19.53 -19.21 1.98
CA THR A 442 19.98 -17.81 1.89
C THR A 442 20.46 -17.29 3.24
N THR A 443 21.69 -17.61 3.61
CA THR A 443 22.37 -16.93 4.73
C THR A 443 22.56 -15.42 4.45
N ALA A 444 22.59 -15.02 3.17
CA ALA A 444 22.85 -13.65 2.73
C ALA A 444 21.62 -12.79 2.34
N TRP A 445 20.42 -13.36 2.16
CA TRP A 445 19.22 -12.61 1.73
C TRP A 445 18.06 -12.74 2.73
N ASP A 446 17.31 -11.66 2.98
CA ASP A 446 16.02 -11.70 3.68
C ASP A 446 14.90 -12.09 2.72
N GLU A 447 13.89 -12.85 3.19
CA GLU A 447 12.73 -13.26 2.38
C GLU A 447 12.04 -12.07 1.70
N ASP A 448 11.90 -10.96 2.43
CA ASP A 448 11.24 -9.75 1.94
C ASP A 448 12.08 -9.02 0.87
N THR A 449 13.40 -9.01 1.01
CA THR A 449 14.30 -8.36 0.03
C THR A 449 14.25 -9.10 -1.30
N ILE A 450 14.22 -10.43 -1.27
CA ILE A 450 14.03 -11.26 -2.48
C ILE A 450 12.69 -10.96 -3.12
N ALA A 451 11.64 -10.77 -2.33
CA ALA A 451 10.32 -10.50 -2.87
C ALA A 451 10.22 -9.14 -3.55
N ILE A 452 10.85 -8.11 -2.99
CA ILE A 452 10.95 -6.79 -3.61
C ILE A 452 11.71 -6.90 -4.94
N LEU A 453 12.78 -7.70 -4.97
CA LEU A 453 13.53 -7.97 -6.21
C LEU A 453 12.65 -8.68 -7.26
N LEU A 454 11.91 -9.71 -6.87
CA LEU A 454 10.97 -10.42 -7.75
C LEU A 454 9.87 -9.49 -8.27
N LEU A 455 9.32 -8.64 -7.41
CA LEU A 455 8.36 -7.60 -7.80
C LEU A 455 8.97 -6.61 -8.80
N GLY A 456 10.24 -6.24 -8.64
CA GLY A 456 10.96 -5.42 -9.62
C GLY A 456 11.09 -6.10 -10.98
N MET A 457 11.44 -7.39 -11.01
CA MET A 457 11.48 -8.17 -12.26
C MET A 457 10.11 -8.26 -12.91
N MET A 458 9.06 -8.54 -12.13
CA MET A 458 7.68 -8.55 -12.63
C MET A 458 7.31 -7.18 -13.19
N ALA A 459 7.57 -6.09 -12.46
CA ALA A 459 7.28 -4.73 -12.93
C ALA A 459 8.02 -4.41 -14.23
N ALA A 460 9.27 -4.86 -14.40
CA ALA A 460 10.04 -4.69 -15.64
C ALA A 460 9.37 -5.40 -16.83
N ILE A 461 8.94 -6.65 -16.63
CA ILE A 461 8.26 -7.43 -17.67
C ILE A 461 6.95 -6.75 -18.10
N PHE A 462 6.11 -6.32 -17.14
CA PHE A 462 4.83 -5.67 -17.45
C PHE A 462 5.02 -4.28 -18.08
N THR A 463 6.03 -3.53 -17.66
CA THR A 463 6.37 -2.24 -18.28
C THR A 463 6.83 -2.45 -19.72
N GLY A 464 7.61 -3.50 -19.99
CA GLY A 464 8.00 -3.89 -21.34
C GLY A 464 6.80 -4.28 -22.21
N ILE A 465 5.89 -5.11 -21.69
CA ILE A 465 4.65 -5.49 -22.37
C ILE A 465 3.75 -4.26 -22.64
N GLY A 466 3.73 -3.29 -21.73
CA GLY A 466 2.97 -2.05 -21.89
C GLY A 466 3.43 -1.13 -23.01
N MET A 467 4.65 -1.31 -23.53
CA MET A 467 5.10 -0.60 -24.74
C MET A 467 4.62 -1.27 -26.03
N ILE A 468 4.04 -2.47 -25.95
CA ILE A 468 3.44 -3.16 -27.09
C ILE A 468 2.02 -2.59 -27.26
N HIS A 469 1.83 -1.74 -28.27
CA HIS A 469 0.51 -1.24 -28.65
C HIS A 469 -0.32 -2.39 -29.23
N ILE A 470 -1.05 -3.10 -28.37
CA ILE A 470 -1.97 -4.18 -28.75
C ILE A 470 -3.34 -3.62 -29.22
N PHE A 471 -3.62 -2.34 -28.94
CA PHE A 471 -4.84 -1.62 -29.31
C PHE A 471 -4.52 -0.26 -29.93
#